data_AF-A0A5N6JU26-F1
#
_entry.id   AF-A0A5N6JU26-F1
#
_cell.length_a   1.000
_cell.length_b   1.000
_cell.length_c   1.000
_cell.angle_alpha   90.00
_cell.angle_beta   90.00
_cell.angle_gamma   90.00
#
_symmetry.space_group_name_H-M   'P 1'
#
loop_
_entity.id
_entity.type
_entity.pdbx_description
1 polymer ?
#
loop_
_entity_poly.entity_id
_entity_poly.type
_entity_poly.pdbx_seq_one_letter_code
_entity_poly.pdbx_strand_id
1 'polypeptide(L)'
;MKFPSCSPNIETTTTTTTTTTITIPSHRKQILDEISLNMSLLTTLTTYLPQHDGALPQWLLFISITSLFNTVQCYITLHFNSQIYNSIPKSSTPIPKGASQSFPLTTSATPLSSRTFGTWTLITAIVRLQTAYYISNPQIYQLGYATFIVAWLHFMAEWLVFGTAKMGKGLAGPTLVSTGTLVWMWVQWGFYVK
;
A
#
# COMPACT_ATOMS: atom_id res chain seq x y z
N MET A 1 -26.17 -91.89 23.47
CA MET A 1 -24.97 -91.45 22.74
C MET A 1 -24.44 -90.20 23.41
N LYS A 2 -23.21 -90.26 23.94
CA LYS A 2 -22.56 -89.18 24.71
C LYS A 2 -21.61 -88.45 23.75
N PHE A 3 -21.91 -87.20 23.42
CA PHE A 3 -21.05 -86.37 22.57
C PHE A 3 -19.92 -85.76 23.40
N PRO A 4 -18.68 -85.70 22.90
CA PRO A 4 -17.57 -85.07 23.61
C PRO A 4 -17.67 -83.54 23.50
N SER A 5 -17.42 -82.87 24.63
CA SER A 5 -17.25 -81.41 24.72
C SER A 5 -15.91 -81.02 24.10
N CYS A 6 -15.92 -80.12 23.11
CA CYS A 6 -14.74 -79.45 22.59
C CYS A 6 -14.82 -77.97 23.00
N SER A 7 -14.00 -77.56 23.96
CA SER A 7 -13.85 -76.14 24.31
C SER A 7 -12.99 -75.43 23.27
N PRO A 8 -13.41 -74.26 22.74
CA PRO A 8 -12.52 -73.42 21.94
C PRO A 8 -11.56 -72.67 22.87
N ASN A 9 -10.26 -72.79 22.60
CA ASN A 9 -9.25 -71.91 23.19
C ASN A 9 -9.44 -70.50 22.60
N ILE A 10 -9.83 -69.55 23.45
CA ILE A 10 -9.85 -68.12 23.11
C ILE A 10 -8.41 -67.62 23.21
N GLU A 11 -7.77 -67.44 22.06
CA GLU A 11 -6.44 -66.85 21.97
C GLU A 11 -6.57 -65.32 22.02
N THR A 12 -6.31 -64.73 23.19
CA THR A 12 -6.33 -63.28 23.41
C THR A 12 -5.17 -62.64 22.65
N THR A 13 -5.40 -62.15 21.44
CA THR A 13 -4.41 -61.37 20.69
C THR A 13 -4.28 -59.97 21.30
N THR A 14 -3.28 -59.76 22.14
CA THR A 14 -2.93 -58.44 22.68
C THR A 14 -2.31 -57.58 21.56
N THR A 15 -3.07 -56.65 20.98
CA THR A 15 -2.55 -55.68 20.01
C THR A 15 -1.67 -54.66 20.73
N THR A 16 -0.35 -54.83 20.65
CA THR A 16 0.61 -53.84 21.16
C THR A 16 0.66 -52.65 20.20
N THR A 17 0.00 -51.54 20.56
CA THR A 17 0.16 -50.26 19.86
C THR A 17 1.56 -49.72 20.15
N THR A 18 2.51 -50.00 19.27
CA THR A 18 3.84 -49.40 19.32
C THR A 18 3.72 -47.91 18.97
N THR A 19 3.62 -47.06 19.98
CA THR A 19 3.79 -45.60 19.82
C THR A 19 5.26 -45.35 19.46
N THR A 20 5.56 -45.31 18.17
CA THR A 20 6.88 -44.89 17.68
C THR A 20 7.01 -43.40 17.91
N THR A 21 7.68 -43.01 19.00
CA THR A 21 8.09 -41.62 19.22
C THR A 21 9.13 -41.24 18.17
N ILE A 22 8.69 -40.54 17.12
CA ILE A 22 9.59 -40.01 16.09
C ILE A 22 10.38 -38.86 16.71
N THR A 23 11.63 -39.13 17.10
CA THR A 23 12.57 -38.10 17.57
C THR A 23 13.00 -37.25 16.37
N ILE A 24 12.32 -36.12 16.17
CA ILE A 24 12.70 -35.11 15.18
C ILE A 24 14.05 -34.49 15.59
N PRO A 25 15.08 -34.51 14.74
CA PRO A 25 16.37 -33.86 15.03
C PRO A 25 16.20 -32.38 15.40
N SER A 26 16.96 -31.88 16.37
CA SER A 26 16.83 -30.51 16.89
C SER A 26 16.87 -29.44 15.80
N HIS A 27 17.77 -29.58 14.82
CA HIS A 27 17.88 -28.69 13.66
C HIS A 27 16.61 -28.67 12.80
N ARG A 28 15.93 -29.83 12.64
CA ARG A 28 14.68 -29.90 11.89
C ARG A 28 13.53 -29.23 12.66
N LYS A 29 13.50 -29.32 14.00
CA LYS A 29 12.50 -28.61 14.82
C LYS A 29 12.65 -27.09 14.68
N GLN A 30 13.87 -26.57 14.75
CA GLN A 30 14.14 -25.14 14.60
C GLN A 30 13.66 -24.60 13.25
N ILE A 31 13.91 -25.31 12.14
CA ILE A 31 13.41 -24.91 10.82
C ILE A 31 11.88 -24.89 10.78
N LEU A 32 11.22 -25.87 11.40
CA LEU A 32 9.76 -25.94 11.43
C LEU A 32 9.15 -24.82 12.28
N ASP A 33 9.80 -24.44 13.38
CA ASP A 33 9.38 -23.33 14.23
C ASP A 33 9.52 -22.00 13.49
N GLU A 34 10.63 -21.78 12.77
CA GLU A 34 10.82 -20.61 11.88
C GLU A 34 9.76 -20.56 10.77
N ILE A 35 9.48 -21.70 10.12
CA ILE A 35 8.42 -21.77 9.09
C ILE A 35 7.05 -21.48 9.70
N SER A 36 6.74 -22.04 10.88
CA SER A 36 5.47 -21.81 11.59
C SER A 36 5.32 -20.35 12.00
N LEU A 37 6.38 -19.74 12.52
CA LEU A 37 6.40 -18.32 12.87
C LEU A 37 6.21 -17.44 11.64
N ASN A 38 6.89 -17.73 10.53
CA ASN A 38 6.69 -17.02 9.28
C ASN A 38 5.27 -17.21 8.72
N MET A 39 4.71 -18.42 8.76
CA MET A 39 3.33 -18.68 8.31
C MET A 39 2.29 -17.98 9.20
N SER A 40 2.50 -17.94 10.52
CA SER A 40 1.63 -17.21 11.47
C SER A 40 1.71 -15.69 11.31
N LEU A 41 2.90 -15.15 11.05
CA LEU A 41 3.09 -13.74 10.71
C LEU A 41 2.36 -13.41 9.41
N LEU A 42 2.56 -14.21 8.36
CA LEU A 42 1.93 -13.99 7.06
C LEU A 42 0.41 -14.07 7.16
N THR A 43 -0.15 -15.05 7.90
CA THR A 43 -1.61 -15.16 8.11
C THR A 43 -2.18 -13.99 8.92
N THR A 44 -1.43 -13.50 9.92
CA THR A 44 -1.84 -12.31 10.67
C THR A 44 -1.86 -11.08 9.77
N LEU A 45 -0.82 -10.91 8.94
CA LEU A 45 -0.73 -9.79 8.00
C LEU A 45 -1.81 -9.84 6.93
N THR A 46 -2.07 -11.01 6.34
CA THR A 46 -3.09 -11.16 5.30
C THR A 46 -4.49 -10.84 5.81
N THR A 47 -4.78 -11.07 7.09
CA THR A 47 -6.08 -10.72 7.69
C THR A 47 -6.35 -9.20 7.63
N TYR A 48 -5.31 -8.37 7.73
CA TYR A 48 -5.43 -6.92 7.65
C TYR A 48 -5.41 -6.37 6.21
N LEU A 49 -5.04 -7.18 5.21
CA LEU A 49 -5.11 -6.75 3.81
C LEU A 49 -6.56 -6.73 3.31
N PRO A 50 -6.87 -5.91 2.29
CA PRO A 50 -8.14 -5.97 1.60
C PRO A 50 -8.42 -7.38 1.08
N GLN A 51 -9.54 -7.97 1.50
CA GLN A 51 -9.95 -9.34 1.16
C GLN A 51 -10.69 -9.44 -0.18
N HIS A 52 -10.77 -8.34 -0.93
CA HIS A 52 -11.42 -8.31 -2.24
C HIS A 52 -10.56 -8.99 -3.31
N ASP A 53 -11.22 -9.61 -4.30
CA ASP A 53 -10.54 -10.26 -5.42
C ASP A 53 -9.72 -9.28 -6.28
N GLY A 54 -8.62 -9.77 -6.83
CA GLY A 54 -7.74 -9.02 -7.74
C GLY A 54 -6.74 -8.09 -7.03
N ALA A 55 -5.80 -7.56 -7.81
CA ALA A 55 -4.62 -6.86 -7.27
C ALA A 55 -4.83 -5.36 -6.99
N LEU A 56 -5.89 -4.76 -7.53
CA LEU A 56 -6.13 -3.32 -7.43
C LEU A 56 -6.34 -2.85 -5.97
N PRO A 57 -7.11 -3.54 -5.10
CA PRO A 57 -7.22 -3.17 -3.68
C PRO A 57 -5.87 -3.11 -2.95
N GLN A 58 -5.00 -4.07 -3.22
CA GLN A 58 -3.68 -4.17 -2.60
C GLN A 58 -2.77 -3.02 -3.08
N TRP A 59 -2.84 -2.69 -4.37
CA TRP A 59 -2.16 -1.52 -4.93
C TRP A 59 -2.67 -0.21 -4.32
N LEU A 60 -3.99 -0.04 -4.18
CA LEU A 60 -4.60 1.13 -3.55
C LEU A 60 -4.18 1.29 -2.08
N LEU A 61 -4.07 0.18 -1.34
CA LEU A 61 -3.53 0.20 0.03
C LEU A 61 -2.08 0.69 0.04
N PHE A 62 -1.23 0.11 -0.82
CA PHE A 62 0.19 0.47 -0.91
C PHE A 62 0.39 1.97 -1.15
N ILE A 63 -0.24 2.53 -2.19
CA ILE A 63 -0.10 3.96 -2.52
C ILE A 63 -0.71 4.87 -1.45
N SER A 64 -1.74 4.41 -0.73
CA SER A 64 -2.32 5.17 0.39
C SER A 64 -1.32 5.30 1.53
N ILE A 65 -0.67 4.20 1.90
CA ILE A 65 0.40 4.18 2.91
C ILE A 65 1.56 5.07 2.47
N THR A 66 2.03 4.95 1.23
CA THR A 66 3.09 5.84 0.69
C THR A 66 2.68 7.32 0.76
N SER A 67 1.42 7.64 0.49
CA SER A 67 0.89 9.01 0.56
C SER A 67 0.82 9.54 2.00
N LEU A 68 0.56 8.69 2.99
CA LEU A 68 0.64 9.07 4.41
C LEU A 68 2.08 9.41 4.82
N PHE A 69 3.08 8.63 4.38
CA PHE A 69 4.48 8.99 4.61
C PHE A 69 4.87 10.30 3.92
N ASN A 70 4.40 10.51 2.68
CA ASN A 70 4.62 11.78 1.98
C ASN A 70 3.97 12.97 2.68
N THR A 71 2.79 12.78 3.27
CA THR A 71 2.12 13.80 4.10
C THR A 71 3.05 14.23 5.23
N VAL A 72 3.58 13.28 6.01
CA VAL A 72 4.49 13.58 7.13
C VAL A 72 5.73 14.34 6.63
N GLN A 73 6.33 13.89 5.53
CA GLN A 73 7.49 14.55 4.93
C GLN A 73 7.18 16.01 4.57
N CYS A 74 5.99 16.32 4.04
CA CYS A 74 5.61 17.67 3.66
C CYS A 74 5.53 18.66 4.83
N TYR A 75 5.35 18.17 6.07
CA TYR A 75 5.36 18.99 7.29
C TYR A 75 6.75 19.15 7.92
N ILE A 76 7.66 18.22 7.65
CA ILE A 76 9.00 18.18 8.27
C ILE A 76 10.07 18.73 7.34
N THR A 77 9.92 18.54 6.02
CA THR A 77 10.93 18.91 5.02
C THR A 77 10.32 19.45 3.74
N LEU A 78 11.01 20.43 3.15
CA LEU A 78 10.65 20.99 1.83
C LEU A 78 11.25 20.17 0.67
N HIS A 79 12.19 19.25 0.95
CA HIS A 79 13.07 18.62 -0.03
C HIS A 79 12.34 17.85 -1.14
N PHE A 80 11.27 17.14 -0.84
CA PHE A 80 10.54 16.36 -1.84
C PHE A 80 9.60 17.24 -2.66
N ASN A 81 8.94 18.20 -2.01
CA ASN A 81 8.02 19.12 -2.68
C ASN A 81 8.78 20.04 -3.65
N SER A 82 10.00 20.46 -3.30
CA SER A 82 10.84 21.28 -4.18
C SER A 82 11.36 20.53 -5.41
N GLN A 83 11.46 19.19 -5.34
CA GLN A 83 11.80 18.37 -6.51
C GLN A 83 10.66 18.27 -7.52
N ILE A 84 9.41 18.31 -7.05
CA ILE A 84 8.21 18.37 -7.90
C ILE A 84 8.11 19.76 -8.52
N TYR A 85 8.08 20.81 -7.69
CA TYR A 85 7.94 22.21 -8.12
C TYR A 85 9.30 22.88 -8.34
N ASN A 86 10.12 22.30 -9.20
CA ASN A 86 11.54 22.65 -9.39
C ASN A 86 11.79 23.84 -10.33
N SER A 87 10.75 24.57 -10.73
CA SER A 87 10.91 25.81 -11.50
C SER A 87 11.19 27.01 -10.60
N ILE A 88 12.05 27.90 -11.08
CA ILE A 88 12.35 29.17 -10.41
C ILE A 88 11.11 30.08 -10.52
N PRO A 89 10.63 30.66 -9.40
CA PRO A 89 9.50 31.59 -9.43
C PRO A 89 9.81 32.76 -10.38
N LYS A 90 8.91 33.04 -11.34
CA LYS A 90 9.02 34.17 -12.26
C LYS A 90 8.70 35.53 -11.60
N SER A 91 8.84 35.65 -10.28
CA SER A 91 8.49 36.88 -9.58
C SER A 91 9.37 38.02 -10.09
N SER A 92 8.74 39.02 -10.69
CA SER A 92 9.35 40.25 -11.20
C SER A 92 9.78 41.21 -10.10
N THR A 93 9.58 40.85 -8.84
CA THR A 93 9.95 41.66 -7.69
C THR A 93 11.35 41.24 -7.22
N PRO A 94 12.38 42.09 -7.39
CA PRO A 94 13.70 41.82 -6.83
C PRO A 94 13.55 41.60 -5.33
N ILE A 95 14.18 40.55 -4.80
CA ILE A 95 14.25 40.38 -3.34
C ILE A 95 14.87 41.66 -2.76
N PRO A 96 14.20 42.33 -1.80
CA PRO A 96 14.77 43.49 -1.14
C PRO A 96 16.15 43.13 -0.61
N LYS A 97 17.19 43.90 -0.98
CA LYS A 97 18.55 43.68 -0.48
C LYS A 97 18.51 43.70 1.06
N GLY A 98 18.74 42.55 1.69
CA GLY A 98 18.68 42.39 3.16
C GLY A 98 17.53 41.53 3.69
N ALA A 99 16.57 41.10 2.85
CA ALA A 99 15.56 40.12 3.27
C ALA A 99 16.14 38.71 3.22
N SER A 100 16.34 38.07 4.37
CA SER A 100 16.67 36.65 4.45
C SER A 100 15.44 35.82 4.06
N GLN A 101 15.43 35.22 2.88
CA GLN A 101 14.46 34.14 2.61
C GLN A 101 14.89 32.90 3.38
N SER A 102 13.97 32.34 4.16
CA SER A 102 14.17 31.13 4.96
C SER A 102 14.06 29.82 4.16
N PHE A 103 13.91 29.91 2.83
CA PHE A 103 13.73 28.76 1.93
C PHE A 103 14.38 29.01 0.55
N PRO A 104 14.67 27.95 -0.23
CA PRO A 104 15.48 28.06 -1.45
C PRO A 104 14.76 28.82 -2.57
N LEU A 105 15.45 29.77 -3.21
CA LEU A 105 14.96 30.51 -4.39
C LEU A 105 14.86 29.66 -5.68
N THR A 106 15.46 28.48 -5.68
CA THR A 106 15.59 27.62 -6.86
C THR A 106 14.33 26.80 -7.15
N THR A 107 13.28 26.94 -6.35
CA THR A 107 12.03 26.19 -6.42
C THR A 107 10.84 27.13 -6.22
N SER A 108 9.69 26.75 -6.78
CA SER A 108 8.41 27.39 -6.51
C SER A 108 7.72 26.85 -5.26
N ALA A 109 8.27 25.80 -4.65
CA ALA A 109 7.78 25.27 -3.39
C ALA A 109 8.19 26.15 -2.20
N THR A 110 7.21 26.59 -1.42
CA THR A 110 7.41 27.27 -0.13
C THR A 110 7.07 26.33 1.03
N PRO A 111 7.53 26.61 2.26
CA PRO A 111 7.14 25.81 3.43
C PRO A 111 5.63 25.76 3.65
N LEU A 112 4.91 26.85 3.36
CA LEU A 112 3.44 26.88 3.45
C LEU A 112 2.81 25.98 2.38
N SER A 113 3.21 26.12 1.11
CA SER A 113 2.66 25.32 0.02
C SER A 113 2.97 23.83 0.19
N SER A 114 4.13 23.48 0.75
CA SER A 114 4.47 22.10 1.11
C SER A 114 3.46 21.51 2.11
N ARG A 115 3.16 22.23 3.20
CA ARG A 115 2.15 21.78 4.18
C ARG A 115 0.76 21.67 3.56
N THR A 116 0.34 22.61 2.73
CA THR A 116 -0.93 22.55 2.00
C THR A 116 -0.99 21.33 1.08
N PHE A 117 0.09 21.04 0.34
CA PHE A 117 0.20 19.84 -0.47
C PHE A 117 0.12 18.56 0.38
N GLY A 118 0.75 18.56 1.55
CA GLY A 118 0.64 17.47 2.53
C GLY A 118 -0.79 17.26 3.02
N THR A 119 -1.52 18.33 3.40
CA THR A 119 -2.92 18.23 3.83
C THR A 119 -3.81 17.66 2.72
N TRP A 120 -3.65 18.15 1.49
CA TRP A 120 -4.39 17.64 0.34
C TRP A 120 -4.07 16.16 0.09
N THR A 121 -2.78 15.78 0.17
CA THR A 121 -2.33 14.39 0.02
C THR A 121 -2.94 13.49 1.09
N LEU A 122 -3.01 13.94 2.34
CA LEU A 122 -3.63 13.21 3.45
C LEU A 122 -5.11 12.90 3.17
N ILE A 123 -5.87 13.90 2.73
CA ILE A 123 -7.29 13.73 2.38
C ILE A 123 -7.43 12.66 1.29
N THR A 124 -6.63 12.75 0.22
CA THR A 124 -6.68 11.74 -0.85
C THR A 124 -6.23 10.35 -0.38
N ALA A 125 -5.26 10.27 0.54
CA ALA A 125 -4.78 9.01 1.10
C ALA A 125 -5.88 8.31 1.91
N ILE A 126 -6.65 9.05 2.70
CA ILE A 126 -7.79 8.50 3.46
C ILE A 126 -8.83 7.94 2.49
N VAL A 127 -9.20 8.70 1.46
CA VAL A 127 -10.18 8.23 0.45
C VAL A 127 -9.69 6.97 -0.27
N ARG A 128 -8.42 6.94 -0.69
CA ARG A 128 -7.83 5.77 -1.37
C ARG A 128 -7.73 4.56 -0.45
N LEU A 129 -7.45 4.76 0.85
CA LEU A 129 -7.48 3.71 1.85
C LEU A 129 -8.88 3.12 1.98
N GLN A 130 -9.91 3.97 2.09
CA GLN A 130 -11.30 3.51 2.10
C GLN A 130 -11.65 2.78 0.80
N THR A 131 -11.19 3.27 -0.34
CA THR A 131 -11.40 2.61 -1.64
C THR A 131 -10.74 1.25 -1.71
N ALA A 132 -9.57 1.05 -1.08
CA ALA A 132 -8.92 -0.25 -1.01
C ALA A 132 -9.78 -1.28 -0.26
N TYR A 133 -10.39 -0.91 0.86
CA TYR A 133 -11.20 -1.83 1.68
C TYR A 133 -12.66 -1.97 1.21
N TYR A 134 -13.19 -0.98 0.48
CA TYR A 134 -14.59 -0.96 0.03
C TYR A 134 -14.70 -0.81 -1.49
N ILE A 135 -13.81 -1.48 -2.24
CA ILE A 135 -13.67 -1.29 -3.69
C ILE A 135 -14.95 -1.64 -4.46
N SER A 136 -15.78 -2.54 -3.94
CA SER A 136 -17.03 -2.93 -4.59
C SER A 136 -18.19 -1.96 -4.36
N ASN A 137 -18.03 -0.96 -3.50
CA ASN A 137 -19.02 0.09 -3.32
C ASN A 137 -18.89 1.13 -4.46
N PRO A 138 -19.92 1.35 -5.29
CA PRO A 138 -19.84 2.23 -6.44
C PRO A 138 -19.44 3.66 -6.09
N GLN A 139 -19.99 4.22 -5.00
CA GLN A 139 -19.74 5.60 -4.60
C GLN A 139 -18.32 5.78 -4.08
N ILE A 140 -17.80 4.83 -3.29
CA ILE A 140 -16.43 4.88 -2.80
C ILE A 140 -15.45 4.68 -3.96
N TYR A 141 -15.75 3.75 -4.89
CA TYR A 141 -14.94 3.54 -6.09
C TYR A 141 -14.82 4.81 -6.94
N GLN A 142 -15.96 5.46 -7.20
CA GLN A 142 -16.03 6.74 -7.91
C GLN A 142 -15.23 7.83 -7.20
N LEU A 143 -15.32 7.91 -5.86
CA LEU A 143 -14.59 8.89 -5.08
C LEU A 143 -13.08 8.65 -5.15
N GLY A 144 -12.64 7.39 -4.98
CA GLY A 144 -11.24 6.98 -5.17
C GLY A 144 -10.73 7.34 -6.56
N TYR A 145 -11.50 6.98 -7.59
CA TYR A 145 -11.19 7.31 -8.99
C TYR A 145 -11.05 8.83 -9.21
N ALA A 146 -11.98 9.62 -8.68
CA ALA A 146 -11.94 11.08 -8.75
C ALA A 146 -10.66 11.67 -8.13
N THR A 147 -10.13 11.09 -7.04
CA THR A 147 -8.85 11.57 -6.48
C THR A 147 -7.67 11.40 -7.43
N PHE A 148 -7.69 10.36 -8.28
CA PHE A 148 -6.66 10.18 -9.31
C PHE A 148 -6.84 11.14 -10.47
N ILE A 149 -8.09 11.44 -10.87
CA ILE A 149 -8.38 12.48 -11.86
C ILE A 149 -7.83 13.83 -11.39
N VAL A 150 -8.16 14.25 -10.17
CA VAL A 150 -7.71 15.55 -9.63
C VAL A 150 -6.19 15.59 -9.55
N ALA A 151 -5.54 14.52 -9.09
CA ALA A 151 -4.09 14.44 -9.04
C ALA A 151 -3.45 14.53 -10.44
N TRP A 152 -4.01 13.81 -11.41
CA TRP A 152 -3.54 13.84 -12.79
C TRP A 152 -3.69 15.23 -13.41
N LEU A 153 -4.87 15.83 -13.30
CA LEU A 153 -5.14 17.19 -13.81
C LEU A 153 -4.21 18.23 -13.16
N HIS A 154 -4.01 18.16 -11.85
CA HIS A 154 -3.11 19.05 -11.12
C HIS A 154 -1.69 18.96 -11.68
N PHE A 155 -1.10 17.76 -11.72
CA PHE A 155 0.28 17.59 -12.18
C PHE A 155 0.47 17.91 -13.67
N MET A 156 -0.53 17.64 -14.52
CA MET A 156 -0.50 18.03 -15.93
C MET A 156 -0.63 19.55 -16.11
N ALA A 157 -1.45 20.23 -15.31
CA ALA A 157 -1.55 21.68 -15.34
C ALA A 157 -0.25 22.36 -14.87
N GLU A 158 0.35 21.86 -13.79
CA GLU A 158 1.64 22.37 -13.26
C GLU A 158 2.79 22.20 -14.27
N TRP A 159 2.74 21.13 -15.07
CA TRP A 159 3.75 20.88 -16.12
C TRP A 159 3.47 21.66 -17.42
N LEU A 160 2.26 21.60 -17.95
CA LEU A 160 1.93 22.08 -19.30
C LEU A 160 1.47 23.54 -19.34
N VAL A 161 0.88 24.04 -18.26
CA VAL A 161 0.24 25.38 -18.22
C VAL A 161 1.03 26.32 -17.32
N PHE A 162 1.20 25.98 -16.04
CA PHE A 162 1.84 26.87 -15.07
C PHE A 162 3.37 26.82 -15.13
N GLY A 163 3.93 25.68 -15.58
CA GLY A 163 5.38 25.49 -15.72
C GLY A 163 6.14 25.58 -14.40
N THR A 164 5.47 25.36 -13.28
CA THR A 164 6.00 25.28 -11.91
C THR A 164 6.69 23.94 -11.66
N ALA A 165 6.32 22.90 -12.42
CA ALA A 165 6.92 21.59 -12.41
C ALA A 165 7.50 21.23 -13.80
N LYS A 166 8.59 20.46 -13.81
CA LYS A 166 9.25 19.97 -15.03
C LYS A 166 9.29 18.45 -15.06
N MET A 167 9.25 17.86 -16.26
CA MET A 167 9.54 16.44 -16.42
C MET A 167 10.97 16.14 -15.96
N GLY A 168 11.06 15.42 -14.86
CA GLY A 168 12.28 15.04 -14.18
C GLY A 168 11.97 14.07 -13.05
N LYS A 169 13.00 13.69 -12.28
CA LYS A 169 12.91 12.66 -11.24
C LYS A 169 11.80 12.94 -10.20
N GLY A 170 11.53 14.20 -9.88
CA GLY A 170 10.51 14.58 -8.91
C GLY A 170 9.07 14.37 -9.38
N LEU A 171 8.73 14.83 -10.59
CA LEU A 171 7.34 14.78 -11.09
C LEU A 171 6.96 13.45 -11.75
N ALA A 172 7.94 12.69 -12.26
CA ALA A 172 7.70 11.44 -12.98
C ALA A 172 6.96 10.39 -12.12
N GLY A 173 7.39 10.20 -10.87
CA GLY A 173 6.76 9.24 -9.95
C GLY A 173 5.26 9.50 -9.75
N PRO A 174 4.87 10.68 -9.24
CA PRO A 174 3.45 11.04 -9.05
C PRO A 174 2.62 10.94 -10.33
N THR A 175 3.18 11.32 -11.48
CA THR A 175 2.48 11.29 -12.77
C THR A 175 2.24 9.87 -13.28
N LEU A 176 3.24 8.99 -13.15
CA LEU A 176 3.10 7.59 -13.56
C LEU A 176 2.12 6.85 -12.65
N VAL A 177 2.19 7.06 -11.34
CA VAL A 177 1.26 6.45 -10.38
C VAL A 177 -0.16 6.93 -10.63
N SER A 178 -0.40 8.23 -10.83
CA SER A 178 -1.75 8.74 -11.08
C SER A 178 -2.31 8.24 -12.42
N THR A 179 -1.53 8.31 -13.50
CA THR A 179 -1.95 7.85 -14.83
C THR A 179 -2.22 6.35 -14.85
N GLY A 180 -1.28 5.54 -14.35
CA GLY A 180 -1.39 4.08 -14.35
C GLY A 180 -2.56 3.60 -13.51
N THR A 181 -2.75 4.17 -12.31
CA THR A 181 -3.88 3.80 -11.44
C THR A 181 -5.21 4.24 -12.04
N LEU A 182 -5.28 5.43 -12.66
CA LEU A 182 -6.48 5.91 -13.32
C LEU A 182 -6.91 4.99 -14.46
N VAL A 183 -5.99 4.60 -15.34
CA VAL A 183 -6.28 3.67 -16.43
C VAL A 183 -6.68 2.29 -15.88
N TRP A 184 -5.98 1.79 -14.86
CA TRP A 184 -6.29 0.47 -14.29
C TRP A 184 -7.69 0.45 -13.64
N MET A 185 -8.04 1.46 -12.85
CA MET A 185 -9.37 1.59 -12.29
C MET A 185 -10.44 1.66 -13.39
N TRP A 186 -10.21 2.44 -14.44
CA TRP A 186 -11.14 2.52 -15.56
C TRP A 186 -11.40 1.15 -16.23
N VAL A 187 -10.33 0.41 -16.53
CA VAL A 187 -10.42 -0.91 -17.19
C VAL A 187 -11.10 -1.95 -16.29
N GLN A 188 -10.90 -1.87 -14.97
CA GLN A 188 -11.45 -2.82 -14.00
C GLN A 188 -12.80 -2.39 -13.41
N TRP A 189 -13.42 -1.32 -13.95
CA TRP A 189 -14.64 -0.75 -13.38
C TRP A 189 -15.74 -1.79 -13.24
N GLY A 190 -16.09 -2.48 -14.33
CA GLY A 190 -17.15 -3.50 -14.33
C GLY A 190 -16.82 -4.78 -13.56
N PHE A 191 -15.54 -5.02 -13.24
CA PHE A 191 -15.15 -6.14 -12.38
C PHE A 191 -15.47 -5.85 -10.92
N TYR A 192 -15.16 -4.63 -10.46
CA TYR A 192 -15.31 -4.22 -9.06
C TYR A 192 -16.70 -3.66 -8.74
N VAL A 193 -17.28 -2.87 -9.64
CA VAL A 193 -18.55 -2.17 -9.44
C VAL A 193 -19.63 -2.87 -10.26
N LYS A 194 -20.50 -3.61 -9.58
CA LYS A 194 -21.63 -4.35 -10.16
C LYS A 194 -22.96 -3.71 -9.81
#